data_AF-U5MUS3-F1
#
_entry.id   AF-U5MUS3-F1
#
_cell.length_a   1.000
_cell.length_b   1.000
_cell.length_c   1.000
_cell.angle_alpha   90.00
_cell.angle_beta   90.00
_cell.angle_gamma   90.00
#
_symmetry.space_group_name_H-M   'P 1'
#
loop_
_entity.id
_entity.type
_entity.pdbx_description
1 polymer ?
#
loop_
_entity_poly.entity_id
_entity_poly.type
_entity_poly.pdbx_seq_one_letter_code
_entity_poly.pdbx_strand_id
1 'polypeptide(L)'
;MKSEGIMGNLSSCIAALNKGNMELKKLALKKAQTEKSYRIKKTQEILKLKEEKYPATLIIEIVKGNEEVAELRLQRDVAESAYYNCISSIENLRLEIESMKSKMNLIRAEINNW
;
A
#
# COMPACT_ATOMS: atom_id res chain seq x y z
N MET A 1 17.74 18.84 -27.08
CA MET A 1 18.53 17.89 -26.26
C MET A 1 18.20 17.89 -24.76
N LYS A 2 18.50 18.93 -23.96
CA LYS A 2 18.21 18.90 -22.49
C LYS A 2 16.71 18.84 -22.15
N SER A 3 15.86 19.56 -22.90
CA SER A 3 14.40 19.57 -22.71
C SER A 3 13.72 18.27 -23.14
N GLU A 4 14.17 17.66 -24.25
CA GLU A 4 13.65 16.38 -24.75
C GLU A 4 13.88 15.24 -23.75
N GLY A 5 15.03 15.21 -23.08
CA GLY A 5 15.30 14.23 -22.01
C GLY A 5 14.39 14.40 -20.79
N ILE A 6 14.10 15.65 -20.39
CA ILE A 6 13.18 15.93 -19.28
C ILE A 6 11.75 15.49 -19.64
N MET A 7 11.30 15.75 -20.87
CA MET A 7 9.98 15.34 -21.35
C MET A 7 9.83 13.82 -21.45
N GLY A 8 10.89 13.11 -21.86
CA GLY A 8 10.93 11.65 -21.86
C GLY A 8 10.81 11.06 -20.45
N ASN A 9 11.58 11.61 -19.49
CA ASN A 9 11.52 11.19 -18.10
C ASN A 9 10.15 11.49 -17.47
N LEU A 10 9.59 12.67 -17.73
CA LEU A 10 8.25 13.05 -17.27
C LEU A 10 7.18 12.07 -17.76
N SER A 11 7.20 11.73 -19.05
CA SER A 11 6.28 10.76 -19.64
C SER A 11 6.42 9.37 -18.98
N SER A 12 7.65 8.95 -18.66
CA SER A 12 7.92 7.70 -17.96
C SER A 12 7.36 7.72 -16.53
N CYS A 13 7.58 8.80 -15.76
CA CYS A 13 7.01 8.95 -14.42
C CYS A 13 5.48 8.94 -14.43
N ILE A 14 4.84 9.58 -15.43
CA ILE A 14 3.38 9.55 -15.58
C ILE A 14 2.88 8.13 -15.87
N ALA A 15 3.56 7.39 -16.75
CA ALA A 15 3.21 6.00 -17.03
C ALA A 15 3.37 5.11 -15.78
N ALA A 16 4.45 5.29 -15.02
CA ALA A 16 4.69 4.60 -13.77
C ALA A 16 3.63 4.94 -12.71
N LEU A 17 3.20 6.21 -12.62
CA LEU A 17 2.16 6.66 -11.69
C LEU A 17 0.80 6.03 -12.02
N ASN A 18 0.44 5.98 -13.31
CA ASN A 18 -0.79 5.31 -13.75
C ASN A 18 -0.78 3.82 -13.40
N LYS A 19 0.35 3.13 -13.63
CA LYS A 19 0.53 1.74 -13.23
C LYS A 19 0.44 1.58 -11.71
N GLY A 20 1.07 2.47 -10.95
CA GLY A 20 1.00 2.52 -9.50
C GLY A 20 -0.44 2.62 -8.99
N ASN A 21 -1.26 3.50 -9.57
CA ASN A 21 -2.68 3.63 -9.22
C ASN A 21 -3.49 2.35 -9.48
N MET A 22 -3.22 1.64 -10.59
CA MET A 22 -3.86 0.36 -10.88
C MET A 22 -3.47 -0.71 -9.86
N GLU A 23 -2.18 -0.78 -9.50
CA GLU A 23 -1.70 -1.71 -8.47
C GLU A 23 -2.24 -1.36 -7.08
N LEU A 24 -2.33 -0.07 -6.73
CA LEU A 24 -2.91 0.40 -5.48
C LEU A 24 -4.35 -0.10 -5.32
N LYS A 25 -5.16 -0.07 -6.39
CA LYS A 25 -6.52 -0.60 -6.37
C LYS A 25 -6.54 -2.10 -6.05
N LYS A 26 -5.64 -2.89 -6.65
CA LYS A 26 -5.53 -4.34 -6.37
C LYS A 26 -5.10 -4.59 -4.92
N LEU A 27 -4.11 -3.84 -4.44
CA LEU A 27 -3.60 -3.94 -3.07
C LEU A 27 -4.67 -3.52 -2.04
N ALA A 28 -5.46 -2.48 -2.33
CA ALA A 28 -6.57 -2.07 -1.48
C ALA A 28 -7.61 -3.19 -1.31
N LEU A 29 -8.00 -3.84 -2.41
CA LEU A 29 -8.91 -4.98 -2.39
C LEU A 29 -8.32 -6.16 -1.62
N LYS A 30 -7.03 -6.46 -1.83
CA LYS A 30 -6.34 -7.54 -1.12
C LYS A 30 -6.24 -7.26 0.38
N LYS A 31 -5.93 -6.03 0.79
CA LYS A 31 -5.92 -5.58 2.18
C LYS A 31 -7.31 -5.76 2.82
N ALA A 32 -8.37 -5.31 2.15
CA ALA A 32 -9.73 -5.47 2.65
C ALA A 32 -10.15 -6.94 2.79
N GLN A 33 -9.81 -7.76 1.80
CA GLN A 33 -10.16 -9.19 1.80
C GLN A 33 -9.41 -9.96 2.91
N THR A 34 -8.12 -9.69 3.09
CA THR A 34 -7.31 -10.35 4.13
C THR A 34 -7.74 -9.94 5.54
N GLU A 35 -8.04 -8.66 5.77
CA GLU A 35 -8.61 -8.18 7.04
C GLU A 35 -9.97 -8.83 7.34
N LYS A 36 -10.86 -8.94 6.34
CA LYS A 36 -12.13 -9.65 6.48
C LYS A 36 -11.92 -11.11 6.88
N SER A 37 -11.09 -11.85 6.15
CA SER A 37 -10.81 -13.26 6.42
C SER A 37 -10.25 -13.47 7.82
N TYR A 38 -9.27 -12.66 8.22
CA TYR A 38 -8.69 -12.69 9.57
C TYR A 38 -9.73 -12.44 10.66
N ARG A 39 -10.56 -11.40 10.52
CA ARG A 39 -11.59 -11.07 11.53
C ARG A 39 -12.63 -12.18 11.70
N ILE A 40 -13.07 -12.77 10.60
CA ILE A 40 -14.04 -13.87 10.62
C ILE A 40 -13.45 -15.06 11.37
N LYS A 41 -12.26 -15.55 10.95
CA LYS A 41 -11.64 -16.73 11.54
C LYS A 41 -11.29 -16.53 13.01
N LYS A 42 -10.72 -15.37 13.36
CA LYS A 42 -10.45 -15.00 14.75
C LYS A 42 -11.72 -15.06 15.61
N THR A 43 -12.83 -14.54 15.10
CA THR A 43 -14.10 -14.53 15.85
C THR A 43 -14.67 -15.94 16.01
N GLN A 44 -14.59 -16.77 14.96
CA GLN A 44 -15.01 -18.17 15.01
C GLN A 44 -14.23 -18.94 16.09
N GLU A 45 -12.91 -18.82 16.15
CA GLU A 45 -12.10 -19.49 17.17
C GLU A 45 -12.38 -18.96 18.59
N ILE A 46 -12.62 -17.65 18.75
CA ILE A 46 -13.02 -17.08 20.04
C ILE A 46 -14.35 -17.68 20.52
N LEU A 47 -15.35 -17.78 19.63
CA LEU A 47 -16.66 -18.33 19.97
C LEU A 47 -16.55 -19.81 20.36
N LYS A 48 -15.79 -20.60 19.60
CA LYS A 48 -15.52 -22.01 19.90
C LYS A 48 -14.92 -22.19 21.29
N LEU A 49 -13.83 -21.48 21.60
CA LEU A 49 -13.17 -21.61 22.91
C LEU A 49 -14.04 -21.08 24.06
N LYS A 50 -14.93 -20.11 23.78
CA LYS A 50 -15.91 -19.63 24.76
C LYS A 50 -16.97 -20.69 25.07
N GLU A 51 -17.44 -21.43 24.07
CA GLU A 51 -18.35 -22.57 24.25
C GLU A 51 -17.68 -23.69 25.06
N GLU A 52 -16.38 -23.91 24.84
CA GLU A 52 -15.55 -24.82 25.63
C GLU A 52 -15.22 -24.30 27.06
N LYS A 53 -15.78 -23.14 27.45
CA LYS A 53 -15.66 -22.50 28.78
C LYS A 53 -14.23 -22.13 29.19
N TYR A 54 -13.34 -21.86 28.24
CA TYR A 54 -12.02 -21.32 28.55
C TYR A 54 -12.14 -19.92 29.20
N PRO A 55 -11.25 -19.55 30.15
CA PRO A 55 -11.18 -18.20 30.68
C PRO A 55 -10.92 -17.18 29.58
N ALA A 56 -11.61 -16.03 29.60
CA ALA A 56 -11.51 -15.01 28.56
C ALA A 56 -10.08 -14.48 28.33
N THR A 57 -9.27 -14.42 29.38
CA THR A 57 -7.84 -14.04 29.31
C THR A 57 -7.01 -15.05 28.53
N LEU A 58 -7.32 -16.34 28.66
CA LEU A 58 -6.61 -17.43 27.99
C LEU A 58 -7.03 -17.60 26.53
N ILE A 59 -8.32 -17.37 26.23
CA ILE A 59 -8.85 -17.44 24.85
C ILE A 59 -8.03 -16.56 23.90
N ILE A 60 -7.71 -15.33 24.29
CA ILE A 60 -6.98 -14.39 23.42
C ILE A 60 -5.58 -14.93 23.09
N GLU A 61 -4.88 -15.50 24.06
CA GLU A 61 -3.54 -16.06 23.86
C GLU A 61 -3.58 -17.33 23.00
N ILE A 62 -4.55 -18.22 23.23
CA ILE A 62 -4.74 -19.42 22.41
C ILE A 62 -5.05 -19.03 20.96
N VAL A 63 -5.97 -18.09 20.73
CA VAL A 63 -6.35 -17.66 19.37
C VAL A 63 -5.20 -16.98 18.65
N LYS A 64 -4.32 -16.26 19.35
CA LYS A 64 -3.10 -15.70 18.75
C LYS A 64 -2.09 -16.79 18.37
N GLY A 65 -1.99 -17.85 19.17
CA GLY A 65 -1.10 -18.99 18.92
C GLY A 65 -1.68 -20.03 17.95
N ASN A 66 -2.95 -19.93 17.59
CA ASN A 66 -3.58 -20.81 16.61
C ASN A 66 -2.96 -20.56 15.23
N GLU A 67 -2.43 -21.63 14.62
CA GLU A 67 -1.68 -21.59 13.36
C GLU A 67 -2.47 -20.93 12.22
N GLU A 68 -3.74 -21.30 12.02
CA GLU A 68 -4.57 -20.74 10.95
C GLU A 68 -4.87 -19.25 11.16
N VAL A 69 -5.16 -18.85 12.40
CA VAL A 69 -5.41 -17.43 12.74
C VAL A 69 -4.12 -16.61 12.61
N ALA A 70 -2.99 -17.16 13.02
CA ALA A 70 -1.68 -16.53 12.92
C ALA A 70 -1.26 -16.32 11.46
N GLU A 71 -1.49 -17.32 10.59
CA GLU A 71 -1.22 -17.21 9.16
C GLU A 71 -2.11 -16.14 8.50
N LEU A 72 -3.41 -16.13 8.79
CA LEU A 72 -4.30 -15.07 8.28
C LEU A 72 -3.91 -13.68 8.77
N ARG A 73 -3.42 -13.57 10.01
CA ARG A 73 -2.89 -12.32 10.55
C ARG A 73 -1.64 -11.87 9.79
N LEU A 74 -0.71 -12.79 9.53
CA LEU A 74 0.49 -12.51 8.76
C LEU A 74 0.13 -11.99 7.36
N GLN A 75 -0.76 -12.68 6.67
CA GLN A 75 -1.22 -12.28 5.32
C GLN A 75 -1.86 -10.90 5.31
N ARG A 76 -2.64 -10.57 6.34
CA ARG A 76 -3.21 -9.23 6.53
C ARG A 76 -2.11 -8.19 6.73
N ASP A 77 -1.17 -8.43 7.63
CA ASP A 77 -0.11 -7.48 7.98
C ASP A 77 0.81 -7.20 6.78
N VAL A 78 1.08 -8.24 5.98
CA VAL A 78 1.80 -8.13 4.69
C VAL A 78 1.00 -7.32 3.68
N ALA A 79 -0.30 -7.60 3.52
CA ALA A 79 -1.14 -6.87 2.57
C ALA A 79 -1.29 -5.39 2.96
N GLU A 80 -1.38 -5.09 4.26
CA GLU A 80 -1.40 -3.72 4.77
C GLU A 80 -0.09 -2.99 4.49
N SER A 81 1.05 -3.63 4.79
CA SER A 81 2.38 -3.06 4.53
C SER A 81 2.57 -2.78 3.03
N ALA A 82 2.19 -3.73 2.16
CA ALA A 82 2.26 -3.57 0.72
C ALA A 82 1.41 -2.38 0.23
N TYR A 83 0.20 -2.22 0.76
CA TYR A 83 -0.69 -1.11 0.42
C TYR A 83 -0.07 0.25 0.77
N TYR A 84 0.44 0.43 1.99
CA TYR A 84 1.05 1.71 2.40
C TYR A 84 2.37 2.00 1.68
N ASN A 85 3.16 0.97 1.38
CA ASN A 85 4.38 1.11 0.57
C ASN A 85 4.04 1.60 -0.84
N CYS A 86 2.96 1.07 -1.44
CA CYS A 86 2.50 1.49 -2.76
C CYS A 86 2.04 2.96 -2.76
N ILE A 87 1.27 3.39 -1.75
CA ILE A 87 0.89 4.81 -1.59
C ILE A 87 2.14 5.70 -1.53
N SER A 88 3.10 5.34 -0.69
CA SER A 88 4.35 6.10 -0.53
C SER A 88 5.13 6.18 -1.84
N SER A 89 5.14 5.09 -2.61
CA SER A 89 5.80 5.03 -3.93
C SER A 89 5.11 5.94 -4.96
N ILE A 90 3.77 6.01 -4.95
CA ILE A 90 3.01 6.91 -5.82
C ILE A 90 3.28 8.37 -5.45
N GLU A 91 3.34 8.70 -4.16
CA GLU A 91 3.64 10.06 -3.72
C GLU A 91 5.06 10.47 -4.12
N ASN A 92 6.04 9.57 -4.04
CA ASN A 92 7.39 9.83 -4.54
C ASN A 92 7.41 10.16 -6.04
N LEU A 93 6.67 9.39 -6.86
CA LEU A 93 6.54 9.67 -8.30
C LEU A 93 5.89 11.04 -8.55
N ARG A 94 4.92 11.42 -7.72
CA ARG A 94 4.28 12.75 -7.80
C ARG A 94 5.29 13.86 -7.49
N LEU A 95 6.10 13.70 -6.44
CA LEU A 95 7.16 14.67 -6.09
C LEU A 95 8.21 14.79 -7.19
N GLU A 96 8.60 13.68 -7.83
CA GLU A 96 9.50 13.70 -8.97
C GLU A 96 8.92 14.50 -10.15
N ILE A 97 7.64 14.29 -10.47
CA ILE A 97 6.94 15.05 -11.52
C ILE A 97 6.95 16.55 -11.20
N GLU A 98 6.66 16.94 -9.96
CA GLU A 98 6.68 18.36 -9.56
C GLU A 98 8.10 18.94 -9.61
N SER A 99 9.13 18.18 -9.22
CA SER A 99 10.54 18.59 -9.37
C SER A 99 10.91 18.82 -10.85
N MET A 100 10.46 17.94 -11.76
CA MET A 100 10.70 18.10 -13.20
C MET A 100 9.98 19.33 -13.76
N LYS A 101 8.72 19.57 -13.39
CA LYS A 101 7.98 20.78 -13.78
C LYS A 101 8.69 22.05 -13.32
N SER A 102 9.20 22.06 -12.09
CA SER A 102 9.97 23.19 -11.55
C SER A 102 11.21 23.47 -12.40
N LYS A 103 11.99 22.43 -12.74
CA LYS A 103 13.17 22.56 -13.63
C LYS A 103 12.79 23.09 -15.03
N MET A 104 11.68 22.65 -15.60
CA MET A 104 11.20 23.16 -16.89
C MET A 104 10.84 24.65 -16.83
N ASN A 105 10.20 25.09 -15.75
CA ASN A 105 9.86 26.49 -15.55
C ASN A 105 11.11 27.37 -15.44
N LEU A 106 12.16 26.89 -14.76
CA LEU A 106 13.45 27.58 -14.70
C LEU A 106 14.06 27.77 -16.09
N ILE A 107 14.16 26.70 -16.88
CA ILE A 107 14.68 26.75 -18.26
C ILE A 107 13.85 27.72 -19.12
N ARG A 108 12.52 27.71 -18.96
CA ARG A 108 11.64 28.65 -19.69
C ARG A 108 11.92 30.10 -19.30
N ALA A 109 12.11 30.40 -18.01
CA ALA A 109 12.43 31.74 -17.54
C ALA A 109 13.80 32.21 -18.05
N GLU A 110 14.79 31.30 -18.09
CA GLU A 110 16.10 31.58 -18.69
C GLU A 110 15.97 31.96 -20.17
N ILE A 111 15.16 31.25 -20.96
CA ILE A 111 14.97 31.55 -22.39
C ILE A 111 14.25 32.90 -22.60
N ASN A 112 13.25 33.20 -21.78
CA ASN A 112 12.45 34.43 -21.91
C ASN A 112 13.18 35.71 -21.48
N ASN A 113 14.26 35.58 -20.71
CA ASN A 113 15.07 36.70 -20.23
C ASN A 113 16.18 37.12 -21.22
N TRP A 114 16.20 36.54 -22.43
CA TRP A 114 17.11 36.87 -23.52
C TRP A 114 16.36 37.43 -24.73
#